data_AF-A0A1G9XTA5-F1
#
_entry.id   AF-A0A1G9XTA5-F1
#
_cell.length_a   1.000
_cell.length_b   1.000
_cell.length_c   1.000
_cell.angle_alpha   90.00
_cell.angle_beta   90.00
_cell.angle_gamma   90.00
#
_symmetry.space_group_name_H-M   'P 1'
#
loop_
_entity.id
_entity.type
_entity.pdbx_description
1 polymer ?
#
loop_
_entity_poly.entity_id
_entity_poly.type
_entity_poly.pdbx_seq_one_letter_code
_entity_poly.pdbx_strand_id
1 'polypeptide(L)'
;MSRTRTTIAALLHAALAALCWTWFDFSTLLTNTELAYLAVGSLVLGALPAVLLTSKRLRTPSVVVATLFALSAYGTWSVVSAGLTPVDPTPFGWYLLGWPAVAAAALLVGGGEYGFRRYRQPTTNANGTAE
;
A
#
# COMPACT_ATOMS: atom_id res chain seq x y z
N MET A 1 -2.75 -15.80 14.10
CA MET A 1 -2.71 -14.95 12.88
C MET A 1 -3.65 -15.56 11.86
N SER A 2 -4.77 -14.91 11.52
CA SER A 2 -5.70 -15.44 10.51
C SER A 2 -5.10 -15.18 9.13
N ARG A 3 -4.45 -16.20 8.53
CA ARG A 3 -3.89 -16.14 7.16
C ARG A 3 -4.92 -15.58 6.17
N THR A 4 -6.20 -15.90 6.39
CA THR A 4 -7.36 -15.44 5.62
C THR A 4 -7.41 -13.92 5.47
N ARG A 5 -7.17 -13.13 6.52
CA ARG A 5 -7.28 -11.66 6.45
C ARG A 5 -6.22 -11.04 5.54
N THR A 6 -4.99 -11.53 5.62
CA THR A 6 -3.89 -11.08 4.78
C THR A 6 -4.13 -11.44 3.32
N THR A 7 -4.58 -12.67 3.05
CA THR A 7 -4.89 -13.11 1.69
C THR A 7 -6.03 -12.30 1.09
N ILE A 8 -7.10 -12.04 1.85
CA ILE A 8 -8.21 -11.20 1.39
C ILE A 8 -7.73 -9.78 1.07
N ALA A 9 -6.93 -9.16 1.94
CA ALA A 9 -6.40 -7.81 1.70
C ALA A 9 -5.50 -7.74 0.46
N ALA A 10 -4.64 -8.75 0.26
CA ALA A 10 -3.79 -8.85 -0.93
C ALA A 10 -4.62 -8.94 -2.21
N LEU A 11 -5.62 -9.83 -2.22
CA LEU A 11 -6.49 -10.04 -3.37
C LEU A 11 -7.37 -8.83 -3.65
N LEU A 12 -7.93 -8.19 -2.62
CA LEU A 12 -8.74 -6.97 -2.77
C LEU A 12 -7.91 -5.83 -3.36
N HIS A 13 -6.68 -5.63 -2.87
CA HIS A 13 -5.80 -4.60 -3.40
C HIS A 13 -5.46 -4.87 -4.87
N ALA A 14 -5.05 -6.11 -5.19
CA ALA A 14 -4.76 -6.51 -6.56
C ALA A 14 -5.99 -6.38 -7.49
N ALA A 15 -7.18 -6.75 -7.03
CA ALA A 15 -8.42 -6.61 -7.80
C ALA A 15 -8.77 -5.14 -8.06
N LEU A 16 -8.63 -4.26 -7.06
CA LEU A 16 -8.85 -2.82 -7.24
C LEU A 16 -7.80 -2.21 -8.18
N ALA A 17 -6.55 -2.65 -8.08
CA ALA A 17 -5.49 -2.20 -8.98
C ALA A 17 -5.79 -2.62 -10.42
N ALA A 18 -6.20 -3.88 -10.63
CA ALA A 18 -6.60 -4.38 -11.94
C ALA A 18 -7.84 -3.66 -12.49
N LEU A 19 -8.83 -3.34 -11.64
CA LEU A 19 -10.00 -2.57 -12.05
C LEU A 19 -9.62 -1.15 -12.50
N CYS A 20 -8.73 -0.47 -11.77
CA CYS A 20 -8.23 0.83 -12.19
C CYS A 20 -7.40 0.74 -13.48
N TRP A 21 -6.60 -0.32 -13.62
CA TRP A 21 -5.81 -0.60 -14.82
C TRP A 21 -6.68 -0.74 -16.07
N THR A 22 -7.78 -1.52 -15.98
CA THR A 22 -8.72 -1.69 -17.10
C THR A 22 -9.55 -0.44 -17.33
N TRP A 23 -9.95 0.26 -16.27
CA TRP A 23 -10.73 1.50 -16.38
C TRP A 23 -9.94 2.63 -17.04
N PHE A 24 -8.63 2.73 -16.78
CA PHE A 24 -7.76 3.72 -17.44
C PHE A 24 -7.17 3.25 -18.77
N ASP A 25 -7.61 2.08 -19.27
CA ASP A 25 -7.18 1.48 -20.54
C ASP A 25 -5.66 1.30 -20.70
N PHE A 26 -4.99 0.82 -19.66
CA PHE A 26 -3.55 0.51 -19.72
C PHE A 26 -3.25 -0.86 -20.34
N SER A 27 -4.27 -1.53 -20.89
CA SER A 27 -4.26 -2.94 -21.31
C SER A 27 -3.21 -3.27 -22.37
N THR A 28 -2.78 -2.30 -23.18
CA THR A 28 -1.84 -2.49 -24.29
C THR A 28 -0.40 -2.08 -23.98
N LEU A 29 -0.10 -1.63 -22.76
CA LEU A 29 1.14 -0.92 -22.46
C LEU A 29 2.31 -1.82 -22.04
N LEU A 30 2.07 -3.10 -21.72
CA LEU A 30 3.06 -3.94 -21.02
C LEU A 30 3.22 -5.34 -21.61
N THR A 31 4.42 -5.89 -21.39
CA THR A 31 4.79 -7.29 -21.61
C THR A 31 4.40 -8.18 -20.42
N ASN A 32 4.43 -9.51 -20.62
CA ASN A 32 4.09 -10.48 -19.57
C ASN A 32 4.96 -10.34 -18.30
N THR A 33 6.24 -9.99 -18.44
CA THR A 33 7.15 -9.83 -17.31
C THR A 33 6.80 -8.61 -16.46
N GLU A 34 6.44 -7.49 -17.11
CA GLU A 34 6.04 -6.27 -16.42
C GLU A 34 4.69 -6.46 -15.72
N LEU A 35 3.76 -7.18 -16.34
CA LEU A 35 2.50 -7.57 -15.71
C LEU A 35 2.72 -8.41 -14.44
N ALA A 36 3.65 -9.37 -14.49
CA ALA A 36 4.00 -10.16 -13.30
C ALA A 36 4.58 -9.28 -12.18
N TYR A 37 5.46 -8.32 -12.53
CA TYR A 37 6.01 -7.36 -11.57
C TYR A 37 4.91 -6.53 -10.89
N LEU A 38 3.96 -6.01 -11.66
CA LEU A 38 2.83 -5.24 -11.14
C LEU A 38 1.86 -6.07 -10.29
N ALA A 39 1.61 -7.32 -10.70
CA ALA A 39 0.76 -8.25 -9.95
C ALA A 39 1.39 -8.56 -8.58
N VAL A 40 2.69 -8.86 -8.56
CA VAL A 40 3.43 -9.07 -7.30
C VAL A 40 3.39 -7.82 -6.44
N GLY A 41 3.67 -6.65 -7.01
CA GLY A 41 3.62 -5.39 -6.28
C GLY A 41 2.26 -5.12 -5.63
N SER A 42 1.18 -5.34 -6.37
CA SER A 42 -0.19 -5.16 -5.86
C SER A 42 -0.53 -6.14 -4.74
N LEU A 43 -0.16 -7.41 -4.89
CA LEU A 43 -0.33 -8.41 -3.84
C LEU A 43 0.47 -8.05 -2.58
N VAL A 44 1.71 -7.59 -2.74
CA VAL A 44 2.58 -7.18 -1.63
C VAL A 44 2.01 -5.95 -0.93
N LEU A 45 1.58 -4.92 -1.67
CA LEU A 45 1.01 -3.71 -1.09
C LEU A 45 -0.32 -3.95 -0.38
N GLY A 46 -1.10 -4.97 -0.75
CA GLY A 46 -2.25 -5.40 0.05
C GLY A 46 -1.86 -6.25 1.26
N ALA A 47 -0.93 -7.20 1.09
CA ALA A 47 -0.54 -8.15 2.13
C ALA A 47 0.26 -7.51 3.27
N LEU A 48 1.29 -6.73 2.93
CA LEU A 48 2.25 -6.14 3.87
C LEU A 48 1.58 -5.32 4.98
N PRO A 49 0.75 -4.29 4.68
CA PRO A 49 0.08 -3.53 5.71
C PRO A 49 -0.94 -4.38 6.49
N ALA A 50 -1.58 -5.37 5.87
CA ALA A 50 -2.50 -6.28 6.56
C ALA A 50 -1.77 -7.18 7.59
N VAL A 51 -0.56 -7.65 7.27
CA VAL A 51 0.29 -8.38 8.23
C VAL A 51 0.65 -7.47 9.40
N LEU A 52 1.09 -6.24 9.16
CA LEU A 52 1.46 -5.30 10.22
C LEU A 52 0.27 -4.92 11.10
N LEU A 53 -0.91 -4.76 10.51
CA LEU A 53 -2.15 -4.52 11.23
C LEU A 53 -2.54 -5.70 12.12
N THR A 54 -2.46 -6.93 11.60
CA THR A 54 -2.91 -8.12 12.36
C THR A 54 -1.89 -8.61 13.38
N SER A 55 -0.59 -8.47 13.11
CA SER A 55 0.48 -8.96 13.99
C SER A 55 0.97 -7.93 15.00
N LYS A 56 1.01 -6.64 14.62
CA LYS A 56 1.54 -5.55 15.46
C LYS A 56 0.49 -4.48 15.81
N ARG A 57 -0.76 -4.61 15.32
CA ARG A 57 -1.83 -3.61 15.49
C ARG A 57 -1.43 -2.22 14.96
N LEU A 58 -0.55 -2.16 13.97
CA LEU A 58 -0.12 -0.91 13.33
C LEU A 58 -1.13 -0.56 12.25
N ARG A 59 -1.76 0.61 12.36
CA ARG A 59 -2.79 1.06 11.40
C ARG A 59 -2.18 1.95 10.33
N THR A 60 -1.10 2.65 10.65
CA THR A 60 -0.50 3.64 9.76
C THR A 60 -0.02 3.07 8.41
N PRO A 61 0.54 1.85 8.31
CA PRO A 61 0.94 1.32 7.00
C PRO A 61 -0.25 1.16 6.05
N SER A 62 -1.40 0.70 6.56
CA SER A 62 -2.63 0.56 5.77
C SER A 62 -3.13 1.91 5.27
N VAL A 63 -3.10 2.93 6.13
CA VAL A 63 -3.54 4.28 5.77
C VAL A 63 -2.64 4.87 4.68
N VAL A 64 -1.31 4.72 4.80
CA VAL A 64 -0.35 5.21 3.79
C VAL A 64 -0.61 4.59 2.43
N VAL A 65 -0.69 3.24 2.36
CA VAL A 65 -0.93 2.54 1.09
C VAL A 65 -2.29 2.93 0.49
N ALA A 66 -3.36 2.94 1.29
CA ALA A 66 -4.69 3.30 0.80
C ALA A 66 -4.76 4.75 0.31
N THR A 67 -4.10 5.68 1.01
CA THR A 67 -4.07 7.10 0.62
C THR A 67 -3.30 7.29 -0.68
N LEU A 68 -2.12 6.69 -0.81
CA LEU A 68 -1.32 6.77 -2.04
C LEU A 68 -2.03 6.13 -3.23
N PHE A 69 -2.72 5.00 -3.02
CA PHE A 69 -3.55 4.38 -4.05
C PHE A 69 -4.68 5.33 -4.49
N ALA A 70 -5.46 5.87 -3.56
CA ALA A 70 -6.59 6.73 -3.87
C ALA A 70 -6.15 8.05 -4.56
N LEU A 71 -5.09 8.70 -4.05
CA LEU A 71 -4.57 9.93 -4.64
C LEU A 71 -3.99 9.71 -6.04
N SER A 72 -3.30 8.58 -6.26
CA SER A 72 -2.74 8.26 -7.57
C SER A 72 -3.84 7.93 -8.58
N ALA A 73 -4.85 7.13 -8.19
CA ALA A 73 -6.02 6.85 -9.02
C ALA A 73 -6.80 8.13 -9.36
N TYR A 74 -7.05 8.99 -8.37
CA TYR A 74 -7.71 10.29 -8.58
C TYR A 74 -6.88 11.19 -9.50
N GLY A 75 -5.55 11.25 -9.31
CA GLY A 75 -4.65 12.01 -10.18
C GLY A 75 -4.74 11.56 -11.63
N THR A 76 -4.69 10.25 -11.88
CA THR A 76 -4.90 9.70 -13.23
C THR A 76 -6.28 10.03 -13.78
N TRP A 77 -7.34 9.81 -13.00
CA TRP A 77 -8.71 10.13 -13.41
C TRP A 77 -8.87 11.60 -13.79
N SER A 78 -8.27 12.52 -13.04
CA SER A 78 -8.36 13.97 -13.32
C SER A 78 -7.71 14.35 -14.65
N VAL A 79 -6.57 13.74 -14.99
CA VAL A 79 -5.86 13.98 -16.27
C VAL A 79 -6.66 13.42 -17.43
N VAL A 80 -7.13 12.17 -17.31
CA VAL A 80 -7.94 11.50 -18.35
C VAL A 80 -9.25 12.24 -18.57
N SER A 81 -9.93 12.66 -17.50
CA SER A 81 -11.21 13.39 -17.60
C SER A 81 -11.06 14.77 -18.23
N ALA A 82 -9.87 15.38 -18.15
CA ALA A 82 -9.55 16.62 -18.83
C ALA A 82 -9.19 16.43 -20.32
N GLY A 83 -9.18 15.19 -20.83
CA GLY A 83 -8.81 14.88 -22.20
C GLY A 83 -7.33 15.05 -22.50
N LEU A 84 -6.48 15.11 -21.47
CA LEU A 84 -5.05 15.27 -21.61
C LEU A 84 -4.37 13.91 -21.80
N THR A 85 -3.40 13.85 -22.70
CA THR A 85 -2.52 12.68 -22.87
C THR A 85 -1.26 12.87 -22.03
N PRO A 86 -1.01 12.02 -21.03
CA PRO A 86 0.22 12.07 -20.24
C PRO A 86 1.46 11.78 -21.09
N VAL A 87 2.53 12.56 -20.87
CA VAL A 87 3.85 12.33 -21.51
C VAL A 87 4.66 11.28 -20.73
N ASP A 88 4.46 11.22 -19.42
CA ASP A 88 5.06 10.29 -18.47
C ASP A 88 4.04 9.26 -17.99
N PRO A 89 4.46 8.19 -17.27
CA PRO A 89 3.50 7.35 -16.54
C PRO A 89 2.56 8.23 -15.71
N THR A 90 1.27 7.91 -15.75
CA THR A 90 0.27 8.62 -14.94
C THR A 90 0.58 8.47 -13.45
N PRO A 91 0.01 9.30 -12.55
CA PRO A 91 0.19 9.11 -11.11
C PRO A 91 -0.08 7.67 -10.65
N PHE A 92 -1.14 7.02 -11.17
CA PHE A 92 -1.43 5.61 -10.92
C PHE A 92 -0.38 4.67 -11.52
N GLY A 93 0.13 4.96 -12.73
CA GLY A 93 1.25 4.25 -13.33
C GLY A 93 2.51 4.30 -12.45
N TRP A 94 2.86 5.48 -11.93
CA TRP A 94 3.98 5.65 -11.00
C TRP A 94 3.76 4.93 -9.67
N TYR A 95 2.54 4.92 -9.15
CA TYR A 95 2.20 4.15 -7.95
C TYR A 95 2.46 2.65 -8.14
N LEU A 96 2.07 2.11 -9.31
CA LEU A 96 2.24 0.69 -9.64
C LEU A 96 3.70 0.33 -9.93
N LEU A 97 4.40 1.11 -10.76
CA LEU A 97 5.82 0.90 -11.06
C LEU A 97 6.72 1.12 -9.84
N GLY A 98 6.39 2.11 -9.02
CA GLY A 98 7.13 2.50 -7.82
C GLY A 98 6.69 1.78 -6.55
N TRP A 99 5.97 0.65 -6.65
CA TRP A 99 5.45 -0.06 -5.48
C TRP A 99 6.50 -0.37 -4.39
N PRO A 100 7.80 -0.64 -4.68
CA PRO A 100 8.79 -0.84 -3.63
C PRO A 100 9.00 0.42 -2.76
N ALA A 101 8.93 1.61 -3.36
CA ALA A 101 9.02 2.87 -2.63
C ALA A 101 7.77 3.11 -1.77
N VAL A 102 6.59 2.75 -2.26
CA VAL A 102 5.33 2.78 -1.49
C VAL A 102 5.42 1.86 -0.27
N ALA A 103 5.93 0.64 -0.45
CA ALA A 103 6.14 -0.32 0.63
C ALA A 103 7.13 0.21 1.67
N ALA A 104 8.26 0.79 1.22
CA ALA A 104 9.25 1.41 2.09
C ALA A 104 8.65 2.57 2.91
N ALA A 105 7.88 3.46 2.28
CA ALA A 105 7.19 4.55 2.96
C ALA A 105 6.22 4.03 4.03
N ALA A 106 5.40 3.03 3.70
CA ALA A 106 4.47 2.41 4.65
C ALA A 106 5.19 1.77 5.85
N LEU A 107 6.34 1.14 5.62
CA LEU A 107 7.17 0.55 6.66
C LEU A 107 7.84 1.60 7.55
N LEU A 108 8.36 2.68 6.97
CA LEU A 108 8.97 3.77 7.73
C LEU A 108 7.97 4.43 8.67
N VAL A 109 6.77 4.75 8.16
CA VAL A 109 5.70 5.35 8.98
C VAL A 109 5.23 4.36 10.04
N GLY A 110 5.03 3.09 9.69
CA GLY A 110 4.69 2.03 10.63
C GLY A 110 5.75 1.80 11.71
N GLY A 111 7.03 1.90 11.34
CA GLY A 111 8.16 1.82 12.26
C GLY A 111 8.18 2.97 13.24
N GLY A 112 7.85 4.19 12.79
CA GLY A 112 7.64 5.35 13.67
C GLY A 112 6.52 5.13 14.68
N GLU A 113 5.34 4.67 14.21
CA GLU A 113 4.22 4.30 15.09
C GLU A 113 4.62 3.22 16.12
N TYR A 114 5.34 2.20 15.66
CA TYR A 114 5.81 1.11 16.51
C TYR A 114 6.79 1.58 17.57
N GLY A 115 7.79 2.36 17.18
CA GLY A 115 8.78 2.94 18.09
C GLY A 115 8.11 3.80 19.15
N PHE A 116 7.24 4.72 18.74
CA PHE A 116 6.53 5.61 19.66
C PHE A 116 5.69 4.88 20.70
N ARG A 117 4.99 3.80 20.30
CA ARG A 117 4.24 2.95 21.24
C ARG A 117 5.15 2.29 22.27
N ARG A 118 6.37 1.90 21.88
CA ARG A 118 7.35 1.30 22.79
C ARG A 118 7.92 2.32 23.78
N TYR A 119 8.21 3.54 23.33
CA TYR A 119 8.68 4.61 24.21
C TYR A 119 7.64 5.04 25.27
N ARG A 120 6.35 4.91 24.95
CA ARG A 120 5.25 5.31 25.86
C ARG A 120 4.83 4.23 26.86
N GLN A 121 5.32 3.00 26.75
CA GLN A 121 5.05 1.98 27.78
C GLN A 121 5.97 2.24 28.97
N PRO A 122 5.43 2.56 30.16
CA PRO A 122 6.24 2.63 31.37
C PRO A 122 6.97 1.31 31.54
N THR A 123 8.27 1.34 31.85
CA THR A 123 8.96 0.15 32.32
C THR A 123 8.30 -0.25 33.63
N THR A 124 7.44 -1.26 33.60
CA THR A 124 6.97 -1.87 34.83
C THR A 124 8.17 -2.55 35.46
N ASN A 125 8.65 -2.00 36.57
CA ASN A 125 9.70 -2.59 37.39
C ASN A 125 9.27 -4.01 37.77
N ALA A 126 10.20 -4.91 38.09
CA ALA A 126 9.87 -6.28 38.53
C ALA A 126 8.92 -6.34 39.75
N ASN A 127 8.68 -5.20 40.42
CA ASN A 127 7.78 -5.04 41.55
C ASN A 127 6.40 -4.41 41.23
N GLY A 128 6.07 -4.15 39.96
CA GLY A 128 4.69 -3.75 39.57
C GLY A 128 4.28 -2.30 39.84
N THR A 129 5.19 -1.42 40.25
CA THR A 129 4.90 0.02 40.39
C THR A 129 5.44 0.79 39.18
N ALA A 130 4.59 1.62 38.58
CA ALA A 130 5.01 2.64 37.61
C ALA A 130 5.62 3.82 38.41
N GLU A 131 6.77 4.32 37.94
CA GLU A 131 7.35 5.58 38.44
C GLU A 131 6.55 6.80 37.96
#